data_AF-A0A6N6P9D3-F1
#
_entry.id   AF-A0A6N6P9D3-F1
#
_cell.length_a   1.000
_cell.length_b   1.000
_cell.length_c   1.000
_cell.angle_alpha   90.00
_cell.angle_beta   90.00
_cell.angle_gamma   90.00
#
_symmetry.space_group_name_H-M   'P 1'
#
loop_
_entity.id
_entity.type
_entity.pdbx_description
1 polymer ?
#
loop_
_entity_poly.entity_id
_entity_poly.type
_entity_poly.pdbx_seq_one_letter_code
_entity_poly.pdbx_strand_id
1 'polypeptide(L)'
;MKETSIQMKDTDQKIKDLSGLFTSQWGKLVEALMRPGTVKLFQERGLQVNQMTERRTGRDSQGEKIEVDMTLVNGNTIVVIEVKTTLKVEDVLWHLDKLGRFKEAFKEYAEWHVQGGLAAMHFEEESDRYAFRKGLWVLRCEDGITGIANAKNFRPKNF
;
A
#
# COMPACT_ATOMS: atom_id res chain seq x y z
N MET A 1 -42.04 2.08 -22.59
CA MET A 1 -40.93 1.10 -22.77
C MET A 1 -39.59 1.76 -23.11
N LYS A 2 -39.46 2.59 -24.16
CA LYS A 2 -38.18 3.27 -24.48
C LYS A 2 -37.71 4.22 -23.37
N GLU A 3 -38.61 5.01 -22.82
CA GLU A 3 -38.32 5.98 -21.75
C GLU A 3 -37.91 5.30 -20.43
N THR A 4 -38.59 4.20 -20.06
CA THR A 4 -38.23 3.33 -18.94
C THR A 4 -36.83 2.72 -19.11
N SER A 5 -36.46 2.34 -20.34
CA SER A 5 -35.15 1.76 -20.63
C SER A 5 -34.02 2.79 -20.54
N ILE A 6 -34.30 4.05 -20.89
CA ILE A 6 -33.36 5.18 -20.75
C ILE A 6 -33.17 5.53 -19.28
N GLN A 7 -34.27 5.63 -18.51
CA GLN A 7 -34.20 5.88 -17.07
C GLN A 7 -33.47 4.76 -16.30
N MET A 8 -33.61 3.49 -16.70
CA MET A 8 -32.85 2.39 -16.12
C MET A 8 -31.34 2.54 -16.38
N LYS A 9 -30.93 2.84 -17.62
CA LYS A 9 -29.51 3.06 -17.95
C LYS A 9 -28.89 4.23 -17.20
N ASP A 10 -29.61 5.34 -17.06
CA ASP A 10 -29.15 6.50 -16.29
C ASP A 10 -29.01 6.17 -14.80
N THR A 11 -29.92 5.35 -14.26
CA THR A 11 -29.87 4.89 -12.87
C THR A 11 -28.69 3.95 -12.65
N ASP A 12 -28.47 3.00 -13.56
CA ASP A 12 -27.31 2.08 -13.52
C ASP A 12 -25.99 2.83 -13.56
N GLN A 13 -25.89 3.88 -14.38
CA GLN A 13 -24.69 4.71 -14.46
C GLN A 13 -24.45 5.47 -13.15
N LYS A 14 -25.49 6.09 -12.58
CA LYS A 14 -25.39 6.79 -11.29
C LYS A 14 -24.98 5.86 -10.15
N ILE A 15 -25.49 4.62 -10.14
CA ILE A 15 -25.11 3.60 -9.15
C ILE A 15 -23.64 3.22 -9.30
N LYS A 16 -23.14 3.05 -10.52
CA LYS A 16 -21.72 2.78 -10.78
C LYS A 16 -20.83 3.93 -10.31
N ASP A 17 -21.20 5.16 -10.63
CA ASP A 17 -20.44 6.35 -10.24
C ASP A 17 -20.39 6.50 -8.72
N LEU A 18 -21.52 6.29 -8.05
CA LEU A 18 -21.60 6.32 -6.58
C LEU A 18 -20.78 5.20 -5.93
N SER A 19 -20.83 4.00 -6.50
CA SER A 19 -20.02 2.86 -6.03
C SER A 19 -18.53 3.15 -6.15
N GLY A 20 -18.10 3.72 -7.28
CA GLY A 20 -16.70 4.10 -7.49
C GLY A 20 -16.22 5.19 -6.53
N LEU A 21 -17.05 6.23 -6.31
CA LEU A 21 -16.76 7.27 -5.31
C LEU A 21 -16.62 6.67 -3.91
N PHE A 22 -17.54 5.76 -3.54
CA PHE A 22 -17.50 5.10 -2.24
C PHE A 22 -16.23 4.28 -2.07
N THR A 23 -15.85 3.45 -3.05
CA THR A 23 -14.62 2.65 -3.00
C THR A 23 -13.38 3.52 -2.87
N SER A 24 -13.30 4.64 -3.62
CA SER A 24 -12.16 5.56 -3.53
C SER A 24 -12.07 6.23 -2.16
N GLN A 25 -13.18 6.74 -1.62
CA GLN A 25 -13.19 7.38 -0.30
C GLN A 25 -12.94 6.39 0.82
N TRP A 26 -13.41 5.14 0.65
CA TRP A 26 -13.16 4.06 1.60
C TRP A 26 -11.68 3.70 1.68
N GLY A 27 -11.00 3.56 0.53
CA GLY A 27 -9.55 3.38 0.48
C GLY A 27 -8.81 4.50 1.23
N LYS A 28 -9.22 5.75 0.98
CA LYS A 28 -8.62 6.91 1.64
C LYS A 28 -8.78 6.91 3.16
N LEU A 29 -9.94 6.46 3.65
CA LEU A 29 -10.20 6.31 5.08
C LEU A 29 -9.29 5.25 5.71
N VAL A 30 -9.15 4.09 5.07
CA VAL A 30 -8.28 3.00 5.57
C VAL A 30 -6.82 3.47 5.63
N GLU A 31 -6.33 4.16 4.60
CA GLU A 31 -4.99 4.78 4.62
C GLU A 31 -4.83 5.81 5.76
N ALA A 32 -5.86 6.62 6.02
CA ALA A 32 -5.84 7.62 7.09
C ALA A 32 -5.79 6.99 8.48
N LEU A 33 -6.41 5.83 8.69
CA LEU A 33 -6.36 5.08 9.95
C LEU A 33 -4.98 4.44 10.20
N MET A 34 -4.30 4.00 9.14
CA MET A 34 -2.99 3.31 9.24
C MET A 34 -1.80 4.26 9.47
N ARG A 35 -1.94 5.51 9.05
CA ARG A 35 -0.88 6.52 9.06
C ARG A 35 -0.36 6.90 10.45
N PRO A 36 -1.21 7.29 11.44
CA PRO A 36 -0.73 7.91 12.69
C PRO A 36 0.22 7.03 13.50
N GLY A 37 0.12 5.70 13.37
CA GLY A 37 1.01 4.75 14.03
C GLY A 37 2.31 4.46 13.26
N THR A 38 2.30 4.60 11.94
CA THR A 38 3.35 4.04 11.09
C THR A 38 4.74 4.66 11.36
N VAL A 39 4.85 5.99 11.44
CA VAL A 39 6.14 6.66 11.72
C VAL A 39 6.75 6.19 13.04
N LYS A 40 5.93 6.20 14.11
CA LYS A 40 6.37 5.81 15.46
C LYS A 40 6.79 4.34 15.51
N LEU A 41 6.02 3.45 14.90
CA LEU A 41 6.33 2.02 14.84
C LEU A 41 7.69 1.75 14.18
N PHE A 42 7.97 2.43 13.06
CA PHE A 42 9.25 2.27 12.37
C PHE A 42 10.42 2.88 13.13
N GLN A 43 10.21 4.01 13.83
CA GLN A 43 11.20 4.57 14.76
C GLN A 43 11.53 3.60 15.89
N GLU A 44 10.54 2.93 16.48
CA GLU A 44 10.74 1.87 17.48
C GLU A 44 11.48 0.65 16.92
N ARG A 45 11.45 0.43 15.59
CA ARG A 45 12.26 -0.58 14.90
C ARG A 45 13.66 -0.09 14.50
N GLY A 46 14.07 1.10 14.94
CA GLY A 46 15.39 1.66 14.66
C GLY A 46 15.50 2.36 13.30
N LEU A 47 14.38 2.53 12.57
CA LEU A 47 14.34 3.36 11.37
C LEU A 47 13.99 4.79 11.79
N GLN A 48 14.99 5.68 11.84
CA GLN A 48 14.80 7.10 12.13
C GLN A 48 14.11 7.79 10.94
N VAL A 49 12.80 7.58 10.82
CA VAL A 49 12.00 8.16 9.75
C VAL A 49 12.11 9.67 9.79
N ASN A 50 12.72 10.25 8.75
CA ASN A 50 12.91 11.71 8.62
C ASN A 50 11.87 12.33 7.67
N GLN A 51 11.27 11.53 6.79
CA GLN A 51 10.23 11.95 5.87
C GLN A 51 9.23 10.82 5.65
N MET A 52 7.95 11.17 5.66
CA MET A 52 6.85 10.33 5.21
C MET A 52 6.15 11.03 4.05
N THR A 53 5.85 10.30 2.98
CA THR A 53 5.03 10.81 1.87
C THR A 53 3.90 9.84 1.56
N GLU A 54 2.85 10.33 0.91
CA GLU A 54 1.63 9.58 0.63
C GLU A 54 1.23 9.73 -0.83
N ARG A 55 0.55 8.71 -1.35
CA ARG A 55 -0.10 8.71 -2.68
C ARG A 55 0.84 9.20 -3.78
N ARG A 56 2.08 8.70 -3.75
CA ARG A 56 3.07 9.04 -4.76
C ARG A 56 2.73 8.30 -6.05
N THR A 57 2.76 9.04 -7.15
CA THR A 57 2.63 8.47 -8.49
C THR A 57 3.92 8.70 -9.27
N GLY A 58 4.39 7.67 -9.95
CA GLY A 58 5.46 7.70 -10.94
C GLY A 58 5.05 6.95 -12.20
N ARG A 59 5.93 6.95 -13.20
CA ARG A 59 5.79 6.13 -14.40
C ARG A 59 7.07 5.37 -14.64
N ASP A 60 6.98 4.07 -14.81
CA ASP A 60 8.14 3.22 -15.08
C ASP A 60 8.70 3.42 -16.50
N SER A 61 9.68 2.60 -16.88
CA SER A 61 10.31 2.68 -18.20
C SER A 61 9.36 2.40 -19.37
N GLN A 62 8.25 1.71 -19.14
CA GLN A 62 7.22 1.37 -20.13
C GLN A 62 6.08 2.42 -20.17
N GLY A 63 6.11 3.40 -19.27
CA GLY A 63 5.08 4.44 -19.15
C GLY A 63 3.90 4.03 -18.27
N GLU A 64 3.95 2.85 -17.66
CA GLU A 64 2.91 2.33 -16.76
C GLU A 64 2.92 3.11 -15.45
N LYS A 65 1.71 3.42 -14.95
CA LYS A 65 1.55 4.20 -13.73
C LYS A 65 1.90 3.31 -12.53
N ILE A 66 2.87 3.74 -11.73
CA ILE A 66 3.17 3.17 -10.43
C ILE A 66 2.62 4.11 -9.36
N GLU A 67 1.67 3.61 -8.56
CA GLU A 67 1.12 4.33 -7.41
C GLU A 67 1.57 3.66 -6.12
N VAL A 68 1.93 4.46 -5.14
CA VAL A 68 2.40 4.04 -3.82
C VAL A 68 1.62 4.78 -2.76
N ASP A 69 0.94 4.05 -1.88
CA ASP A 69 0.09 4.63 -0.84
C ASP A 69 0.91 5.43 0.17
N MET A 70 2.05 4.88 0.60
CA MET A 70 2.91 5.51 1.60
C MET A 70 4.38 5.16 1.41
N THR A 71 5.26 6.14 1.65
CA THR A 71 6.70 5.90 1.76
C THR A 71 7.26 6.46 3.05
N LEU A 72 8.25 5.78 3.62
CA LEU A 72 9.04 6.25 4.76
C LEU A 72 10.50 6.32 4.35
N VAL A 73 11.17 7.43 4.64
CA VAL A 73 12.60 7.61 4.34
C VAL A 73 13.39 7.67 5.62
N ASN A 74 14.55 7.01 5.63
CA ASN A 74 15.60 7.14 6.62
C ASN A 74 16.96 7.02 5.93
N GLY A 75 17.70 8.13 5.83
CA GLY A 75 18.97 8.16 5.11
C GLY A 75 18.81 7.74 3.65
N ASN A 76 19.53 6.71 3.22
CA ASN A 76 19.44 6.11 1.88
C ASN A 76 18.50 4.89 1.82
N THR A 77 17.60 4.73 2.80
CA THR A 77 16.59 3.67 2.82
C THR A 77 15.20 4.27 2.65
N ILE A 78 14.42 3.67 1.76
CA ILE A 78 13.00 3.96 1.58
C ILE A 78 12.17 2.70 1.82
N VAL A 79 11.13 2.81 2.63
CA VAL A 79 10.12 1.77 2.82
C VAL A 79 8.89 2.14 2.01
N VAL A 80 8.50 1.30 1.06
CA VAL A 80 7.38 1.49 0.14
C VAL A 80 6.22 0.60 0.63
N ILE A 81 5.14 1.23 1.08
CA ILE A 81 4.02 0.56 1.76
C ILE A 81 2.76 0.66 0.91
N GLU A 82 2.13 -0.49 0.68
CA GLU A 82 0.76 -0.60 0.15
C GLU A 82 -0.22 -0.86 1.30
N VAL A 83 -1.41 -0.28 1.22
CA VAL A 83 -2.50 -0.42 2.18
C VAL A 83 -3.68 -1.15 1.54
N LYS A 84 -4.20 -2.17 2.21
CA LYS A 84 -5.42 -2.88 1.82
C LYS A 84 -6.42 -2.97 2.97
N THR A 85 -7.71 -3.04 2.66
CA THR A 85 -8.70 -3.45 3.67
C THR A 85 -8.50 -4.93 4.01
N THR A 86 -8.49 -5.78 2.98
CA THR A 86 -8.22 -7.21 3.07
C THR A 86 -7.05 -7.52 2.16
N LEU A 87 -5.99 -8.13 2.70
CA LEU A 87 -4.80 -8.53 1.96
C LEU A 87 -4.87 -10.01 1.58
N LYS A 88 -4.69 -10.31 0.30
CA LYS A 88 -4.56 -11.66 -0.26
C LYS A 88 -3.18 -11.92 -0.82
N VAL A 89 -2.87 -13.17 -1.18
CA VAL A 89 -1.55 -13.51 -1.76
C VAL A 89 -1.32 -12.79 -3.10
N GLU A 90 -2.38 -12.57 -3.89
CA GLU A 90 -2.30 -11.80 -5.14
C GLU A 90 -1.81 -10.37 -4.91
N ASP A 91 -2.26 -9.69 -3.85
CA ASP A 91 -1.81 -8.35 -3.50
C ASP A 91 -0.31 -8.33 -3.16
N VAL A 92 0.16 -9.37 -2.46
CA VAL A 92 1.58 -9.52 -2.14
C VAL A 92 2.40 -9.65 -3.43
N LEU A 93 1.96 -10.48 -4.38
CA LEU A 93 2.63 -10.67 -5.66
C LEU A 93 2.66 -9.37 -6.47
N TRP A 94 1.53 -8.64 -6.52
CA TRP A 94 1.43 -7.38 -7.22
C TRP A 94 2.34 -6.30 -6.61
N HIS A 95 2.41 -6.23 -5.28
CA HIS A 95 3.33 -5.31 -4.62
C HIS A 95 4.80 -5.67 -4.85
N LEU A 96 5.13 -6.97 -4.92
CA LEU A 96 6.49 -7.40 -5.26
C LEU A 96 6.90 -6.99 -6.69
N ASP A 97 6.00 -7.09 -7.66
CA ASP A 97 6.23 -6.58 -9.02
C ASP A 97 6.46 -5.07 -9.01
N LYS A 98 5.60 -4.34 -8.29
CA LYS A 98 5.72 -2.89 -8.09
C LYS A 98 7.08 -2.50 -7.50
N LEU A 99 7.53 -3.20 -6.47
CA LEU A 99 8.84 -2.97 -5.84
C LEU A 99 9.99 -3.19 -6.83
N GLY A 100 9.89 -4.21 -7.68
CA GLY A 100 10.89 -4.48 -8.72
C GLY A 100 11.02 -3.38 -9.77
N ARG A 101 9.94 -2.65 -10.04
CA ARG A 101 9.89 -1.52 -11.01
C ARG A 101 9.98 -0.14 -10.34
N PHE A 102 10.04 -0.09 -9.01
CA PHE A 102 9.95 1.14 -8.23
C PHE A 102 11.02 2.17 -8.65
N LYS A 103 12.26 1.74 -8.80
CA LYS A 103 13.39 2.61 -9.16
C LYS A 103 13.32 3.15 -10.59
N GLU A 104 12.60 2.47 -11.49
CA GLU A 104 12.34 2.99 -12.83
C GLU A 104 11.38 4.19 -12.76
N ALA A 105 10.37 4.08 -11.90
CA ALA A 105 9.35 5.10 -11.69
C ALA A 105 9.81 6.28 -10.83
N PHE A 106 10.74 6.03 -9.91
CA PHE A 106 11.26 7.01 -8.95
C PHE A 106 12.79 7.03 -8.98
N LYS A 107 13.33 7.62 -10.05
CA LYS A 107 14.77 7.62 -10.37
C LYS A 107 15.62 8.29 -9.29
N GLU A 108 15.04 9.18 -8.48
CA GLU A 108 15.72 9.79 -7.33
C GLU A 108 16.18 8.76 -6.28
N TYR A 109 15.62 7.53 -6.29
CA TYR A 109 15.94 6.44 -5.38
C TYR A 109 16.74 5.31 -6.03
N ALA A 110 17.34 5.52 -7.22
CA ALA A 110 18.05 4.47 -7.96
C ALA A 110 19.14 3.76 -7.13
N GLU A 111 19.94 4.53 -6.39
CA GLU A 111 21.04 4.03 -5.54
C GLU A 111 20.62 3.74 -4.10
N TRP A 112 19.32 3.80 -3.78
CA TRP A 112 18.82 3.64 -2.42
C TRP A 112 18.47 2.18 -2.10
N HIS A 113 18.41 1.86 -0.81
CA HIS A 113 17.85 0.62 -0.32
C HIS A 113 16.32 0.72 -0.32
N VAL A 114 15.65 -0.10 -1.13
CA VAL A 114 14.20 -0.14 -1.22
C VAL A 114 13.69 -1.34 -0.42
N GLN A 115 12.89 -1.06 0.60
CA GLN A 115 12.20 -2.07 1.38
C GLN A 115 10.71 -2.01 1.06
N GLY A 116 10.04 -3.16 1.13
CA GLY A 116 8.59 -3.23 0.93
C GLY A 116 7.84 -3.43 2.24
N GLY A 117 6.64 -2.87 2.33
CA GLY A 117 5.68 -3.16 3.39
C GLY A 117 4.26 -3.31 2.88
N LEU A 118 3.45 -4.07 3.62
CA LEU A 118 2.01 -4.24 3.40
C LEU A 118 1.29 -3.95 4.71
N ALA A 119 0.30 -3.07 4.66
CA ALA A 119 -0.57 -2.76 5.77
C ALA A 119 -2.00 -3.21 5.47
N ALA A 120 -2.64 -3.95 6.38
CA ALA A 120 -4.03 -4.34 6.18
C ALA A 120 -4.83 -4.49 7.47
N MET A 121 -6.15 -4.39 7.35
CA MET A 121 -7.09 -4.66 8.45
C MET A 121 -7.33 -6.17 8.60
N HIS A 122 -7.46 -6.87 7.47
CA HIS A 122 -7.66 -8.31 7.43
C HIS A 122 -6.66 -8.99 6.50
N PHE A 123 -6.32 -10.23 6.82
CA PHE A 123 -5.40 -11.06 6.05
C PHE A 123 -6.09 -12.37 5.74
N GLU A 124 -6.13 -12.71 4.46
CA GLU A 124 -6.67 -13.98 3.95
C GLU A 124 -5.53 -14.81 3.34
N GLU A 125 -5.76 -16.11 3.15
CA GLU A 125 -4.83 -17.00 2.42
C GLU A 125 -3.40 -17.05 3.00
N GLU A 126 -3.24 -16.80 4.31
CA GLU A 126 -1.92 -16.69 4.95
C GLU A 126 -1.02 -15.63 4.26
N SER A 127 -1.64 -14.58 3.71
CA SER A 127 -0.95 -13.53 2.94
C SER A 127 0.09 -12.78 3.77
N ASP A 128 -0.14 -12.62 5.07
CA ASP A 128 0.82 -12.08 6.03
C ASP A 128 2.09 -12.94 6.13
N ARG A 129 1.91 -14.26 6.26
CA ARG A 129 3.02 -15.23 6.35
C ARG A 129 3.77 -15.28 5.02
N TYR A 130 3.07 -15.20 3.91
CA TYR A 130 3.67 -15.13 2.59
C TYR A 130 4.49 -13.84 2.42
N ALA A 131 3.93 -12.68 2.77
CA ALA A 131 4.61 -11.38 2.75
C ALA A 131 5.86 -11.37 3.62
N PHE A 132 5.76 -11.88 4.85
CA PHE A 132 6.88 -12.05 5.77
C PHE A 132 8.02 -12.87 5.14
N ARG A 133 7.69 -14.02 4.53
CA ARG A 133 8.68 -14.88 3.85
C ARG A 133 9.33 -14.23 2.64
N LYS A 134 8.65 -13.28 2.00
CA LYS A 134 9.19 -12.48 0.89
C LYS A 134 10.05 -11.30 1.35
N GLY A 135 10.21 -11.13 2.66
CA GLY A 135 11.04 -10.08 3.25
C GLY A 135 10.34 -8.73 3.32
N LEU A 136 9.00 -8.72 3.34
CA LEU A 136 8.19 -7.51 3.48
C LEU A 136 7.87 -7.22 4.95
N TRP A 137 7.80 -5.93 5.28
CA TRP A 137 7.15 -5.47 6.50
C TRP A 137 5.66 -5.79 6.44
N VAL A 138 5.09 -6.25 7.55
CA VAL A 138 3.67 -6.58 7.69
C VAL A 138 3.12 -5.74 8.82
N LEU A 139 2.21 -4.83 8.47
CA LEU A 139 1.52 -3.95 9.39
C LEU A 139 0.06 -4.42 9.51
N ARG A 140 -0.40 -4.59 10.74
CA ARG A 140 -1.79 -4.95 11.05
C ARG A 140 -2.49 -3.77 11.70
N CYS A 141 -3.74 -3.54 11.36
CA CYS A 141 -4.62 -2.70 12.16
C CYS A 141 -5.59 -3.57 12.93
N GLU A 142 -5.38 -3.64 14.24
CA GLU A 142 -6.23 -4.36 15.18
C GLU A 142 -6.80 -3.30 16.14
N ASP A 143 -8.12 -3.30 16.36
CA ASP A 143 -8.82 -2.35 17.22
C ASP A 143 -8.55 -0.86 16.92
N GLY A 144 -8.33 -0.52 15.64
CA GLY A 144 -8.02 0.84 15.21
C GLY A 144 -6.57 1.27 15.49
N ILE A 145 -5.72 0.36 15.98
CA ILE A 145 -4.31 0.60 16.27
C ILE A 145 -3.46 -0.16 15.27
N THR A 146 -2.57 0.56 14.60
CA THR A 146 -1.59 -0.06 13.71
C THR A 146 -0.42 -0.63 14.51
N GLY A 147 0.06 -1.82 14.14
CA GLY A 147 1.23 -2.46 14.71
C GLY A 147 2.05 -3.22 13.66
N ILE A 148 3.36 -3.38 13.88
CA ILE A 148 4.23 -4.21 13.02
C ILE A 148 4.22 -5.64 13.55
N ALA A 149 3.73 -6.58 12.73
CA ALA A 149 3.62 -7.99 13.08
C ALA A 149 4.95 -8.77 12.96
N ASN A 150 5.92 -8.27 12.17
CA ASN A 150 7.22 -8.93 12.05
C ASN A 150 7.93 -9.02 13.41
N ALA A 151 8.70 -10.09 13.64
CA ALA A 151 9.55 -10.21 14.83
C ALA A 151 10.54 -9.04 15.00
N LYS A 152 11.00 -8.78 16.22
CA LYS A 152 11.94 -7.66 16.51
C LYS A 152 13.26 -7.74 15.73
N ASN A 153 13.74 -8.94 15.45
CA ASN A 153 14.98 -9.20 14.71
C ASN A 153 14.76 -9.38 13.20
N PHE A 154 13.57 -9.08 12.70
CA PHE A 154 13.25 -9.17 11.28
C PHE A 154 14.19 -8.28 10.44
N ARG A 155 14.69 -8.84 9.35
CA ARG A 155 15.53 -8.12 8.38
C ARG A 155 14.76 -8.05 7.05
N PRO A 156 14.31 -6.86 6.63
CA PRO A 156 13.60 -6.70 5.38
C PRO A 156 14.53 -6.97 4.19
N LYS A 157 13.96 -7.47 3.10
CA LYS A 157 14.68 -7.61 1.83
C LYS A 157 14.88 -6.22 1.20
N ASN A 158 16.02 -6.06 0.52
CA ASN A 158 16.27 -4.94 -0.39
C ASN A 158 15.79 -5.32 -1.81
N PHE A 159 15.03 -4.43 -2.45
CA PHE A 159 14.43 -4.60 -3.77
C PHE A 159 15.08 -3.72 -4.84
#